data_AF-A0A2N1VWI4-F1
#
_entry.id   AF-A0A2N1VWI4-F1
#
_cell.length_a   1.000
_cell.length_b   1.000
_cell.length_c   1.000
_cell.angle_alpha   90.00
_cell.angle_beta   90.00
_cell.angle_gamma   90.00
#
_symmetry.space_group_name_H-M   'P 1'
#
loop_
_entity.id
_entity.type
_entity.pdbx_description
1 polymer ?
#
loop_
_entity_poly.entity_id
_entity_poly.type
_entity_poly.pdbx_seq_one_letter_code
_entity_poly.pdbx_strand_id
1 'polypeptide(L)'
;MMGNLSKLLALALVVSLLLINTSFGGGKNVLDNSIKYAQIEENLLAGLNSDNFGLSISSAYMLGEIQSKKAVNPLTSILRNSQDDRIRLVAALSLLKIDTERSIYVIQDGVRFNDSEKVRNLCERFYNAYLVSNFGGETPDKQMLFSHMFSDQK
;
A
#
# COMPACT_ATOMS: atom_id res chain seq x y z
N MET A 1 -26.41 -67.50 -18.36
CA MET A 1 -25.24 -66.73 -17.86
C MET A 1 -25.27 -65.22 -18.15
N MET A 2 -26.24 -64.67 -18.93
CA MET A 2 -26.24 -63.24 -19.32
C MET A 2 -26.86 -62.26 -18.28
N GLY A 3 -27.64 -62.74 -17.31
CA GLY A 3 -28.39 -61.87 -16.38
C GLY A 3 -27.55 -61.18 -15.28
N ASN A 4 -26.41 -61.75 -14.90
CA ASN A 4 -25.52 -61.13 -13.90
C ASN A 4 -24.59 -60.10 -14.56
N LEU A 5 -24.17 -60.35 -15.80
CA LEU A 5 -23.29 -59.47 -16.56
C LEU A 5 -23.97 -58.14 -16.90
N SER A 6 -25.25 -58.17 -17.29
CA SER A 6 -26.02 -56.95 -17.56
C SER A 6 -26.26 -56.10 -16.30
N LYS A 7 -26.48 -56.74 -15.14
CA LYS A 7 -26.60 -56.05 -13.85
C LYS A 7 -25.29 -55.42 -13.39
N LEU A 8 -24.17 -56.11 -13.60
CA LEU A 8 -22.81 -55.58 -13.32
C LEU A 8 -22.48 -54.38 -14.21
N LEU A 9 -22.81 -54.45 -15.51
CA LEU A 9 -22.63 -53.34 -16.44
C LEU A 9 -23.50 -52.13 -16.08
N ALA A 10 -24.76 -52.35 -15.72
CA ALA A 10 -25.66 -51.29 -15.28
C ALA A 10 -25.14 -50.61 -14.00
N LEU A 11 -24.66 -51.40 -13.03
CA LEU A 11 -24.09 -50.89 -11.79
C LEU A 11 -22.82 -50.07 -12.05
N ALA A 12 -21.93 -50.54 -12.92
CA ALA A 12 -20.71 -49.83 -13.30
C ALA A 12 -21.02 -48.49 -14.00
N LEU A 13 -22.06 -48.44 -14.82
CA LEU A 13 -22.54 -47.20 -15.46
C LEU A 13 -23.04 -46.20 -14.42
N VAL A 14 -23.88 -46.64 -13.48
CA VAL A 14 -24.40 -45.77 -12.40
C VAL A 14 -23.28 -45.24 -11.52
N VAL A 15 -22.32 -46.08 -11.12
CA VAL A 15 -21.16 -45.65 -10.33
C VAL A 15 -20.30 -44.65 -11.12
N SER A 16 -20.09 -44.88 -12.42
CA SER A 16 -19.34 -43.95 -13.27
C SER A 16 -20.05 -42.59 -13.38
N LEU A 17 -21.38 -42.58 -13.54
CA LEU A 17 -22.19 -41.36 -13.54
C LEU A 17 -22.15 -40.60 -12.21
N LEU A 18 -22.09 -41.31 -11.07
CA LEU A 18 -21.97 -40.69 -9.75
C LEU A 18 -20.57 -40.09 -9.51
N LEU A 19 -19.52 -40.69 -10.06
CA LEU A 19 -18.13 -40.23 -9.89
C LEU A 19 -17.78 -39.01 -10.75
N ILE A 20 -18.51 -38.74 -11.84
CA ILE A 20 -18.26 -37.56 -12.70
C ILE A 20 -18.77 -36.27 -12.02
N ASN A 21 -19.74 -36.36 -11.11
CA ASN A 21 -20.38 -35.20 -10.48
C ASN A 21 -19.66 -34.66 -9.24
N THR A 22 -18.59 -35.30 -8.77
CA THR A 22 -17.87 -34.87 -7.56
C THR A 22 -16.72 -33.90 -7.84
N SER A 23 -16.51 -33.50 -9.10
CA SER A 23 -15.36 -32.68 -9.50
C SER A 23 -15.75 -31.31 -10.04
N PHE A 24 -16.53 -30.51 -9.29
CA PHE A 24 -16.58 -29.06 -9.52
C PHE A 24 -17.14 -28.28 -8.32
N GLY A 25 -16.38 -28.23 -7.23
CA GLY A 25 -16.85 -27.55 -6.00
C GLY A 25 -15.74 -27.20 -5.03
N GLY A 26 -14.59 -26.68 -5.49
CA GLY A 26 -13.56 -26.23 -4.56
C GLY A 26 -12.40 -25.54 -5.25
N GLY A 27 -12.23 -24.23 -5.01
CA GLY A 27 -10.93 -23.58 -5.21
C GLY A 27 -10.88 -22.22 -5.93
N LYS A 28 -11.96 -21.43 -6.03
CA LYS A 28 -11.91 -20.13 -6.74
C LYS A 28 -11.72 -18.89 -5.85
N ASN A 29 -11.69 -19.02 -4.52
CA ASN A 29 -11.88 -17.85 -3.64
C ASN A 29 -10.59 -17.16 -3.14
N VAL A 30 -9.42 -17.78 -3.29
CA VAL A 30 -8.14 -17.21 -2.79
C VAL A 30 -7.38 -16.44 -3.88
N LEU A 31 -7.46 -16.90 -5.13
CA LEU A 31 -6.80 -16.26 -6.27
C LEU A 31 -7.48 -14.95 -6.70
N ASP A 32 -8.80 -14.84 -6.55
CA ASP A 32 -9.59 -13.68 -7.02
C ASP A 32 -9.30 -12.40 -6.22
N ASN A 33 -9.31 -12.48 -4.89
CA ASN A 33 -9.07 -11.30 -4.05
C ASN A 33 -7.65 -10.74 -4.23
N SER A 34 -6.63 -11.60 -4.30
CA SER A 34 -5.23 -11.15 -4.48
C SER A 34 -5.02 -10.45 -5.83
N ILE A 35 -5.61 -10.98 -6.90
CA ILE A 35 -5.60 -10.34 -8.23
C ILE A 35 -6.33 -8.99 -8.17
N LYS A 36 -7.48 -8.92 -7.50
CA LYS A 36 -8.25 -7.67 -7.35
C LYS A 36 -7.46 -6.61 -6.59
N TYR A 37 -6.75 -6.97 -5.52
CA TYR A 37 -5.90 -6.03 -4.78
C TYR A 37 -4.72 -5.54 -5.62
N ALA A 38 -4.04 -6.42 -6.36
CA ALA A 38 -2.96 -6.03 -7.25
C ALA A 38 -3.43 -5.05 -8.32
N GLN A 39 -4.60 -5.30 -8.93
CA GLN A 39 -5.18 -4.40 -9.92
C GLN A 39 -5.58 -3.04 -9.32
N ILE A 40 -6.13 -3.03 -8.10
CA ILE A 40 -6.44 -1.78 -7.38
C ILE A 40 -5.15 -0.99 -7.14
N GLU A 41 -4.10 -1.63 -6.64
CA GLU A 41 -2.80 -0.99 -6.39
C GLU A 41 -2.22 -0.40 -7.69
N GLU A 42 -2.24 -1.15 -8.79
CA GLU A 42 -1.77 -0.67 -10.10
C GLU A 42 -2.57 0.52 -10.62
N ASN A 43 -3.90 0.47 -10.50
CA ASN A 43 -4.77 1.57 -10.90
C ASN A 43 -4.52 2.83 -10.08
N LEU A 44 -4.27 2.67 -8.77
CA LEU A 44 -3.93 3.79 -7.90
C LEU A 44 -2.56 4.38 -8.24
N LEU A 45 -1.55 3.54 -8.50
CA LEU A 45 -0.23 3.96 -8.96
C LEU A 45 -0.30 4.73 -10.28
N ALA A 46 -1.12 4.26 -11.23
CA ALA A 46 -1.37 4.97 -12.48
C ALA A 46 -2.06 6.31 -12.23
N GLY A 47 -3.06 6.34 -11.32
CA GLY A 47 -3.82 7.54 -10.98
C GLY A 47 -2.99 8.68 -10.40
N LEU A 48 -1.81 8.41 -9.80
CA LEU A 48 -0.87 9.45 -9.36
C LEU A 48 -0.50 10.44 -10.47
N ASN A 49 -0.42 9.96 -11.72
CA ASN A 49 -0.03 10.77 -12.87
C ASN A 49 -1.24 11.34 -13.65
N SER A 50 -2.44 11.32 -13.08
CA SER A 50 -3.63 11.86 -13.75
C SER A 50 -3.62 13.39 -13.78
N ASP A 51 -4.02 13.96 -14.93
CA ASP A 51 -4.32 15.39 -15.05
C ASP A 51 -5.53 15.81 -14.21
N ASN A 52 -6.38 14.85 -13.83
CA ASN A 52 -7.45 15.10 -12.87
C ASN A 52 -6.84 15.17 -11.47
N PHE A 53 -6.69 16.39 -10.98
CA PHE A 53 -6.11 16.69 -9.68
C PHE A 53 -6.79 15.95 -8.52
N GLY A 54 -8.12 15.83 -8.54
CA GLY A 54 -8.88 15.12 -7.52
C GLY A 54 -8.59 13.62 -7.52
N LEU A 55 -8.44 13.02 -8.70
CA LEU A 55 -8.04 11.62 -8.85
C LEU A 55 -6.61 11.40 -8.36
N SER A 56 -5.66 12.26 -8.75
CA SER A 56 -4.26 12.16 -8.33
C SER A 56 -4.11 12.24 -6.80
N ILE A 57 -4.80 13.20 -6.15
CA ILE A 57 -4.86 13.29 -4.68
C ILE A 57 -5.48 12.04 -4.05
N SER A 58 -6.61 11.57 -4.58
CA SER A 58 -7.32 10.41 -4.02
C SER A 58 -6.48 9.15 -4.15
N SER A 59 -5.79 8.99 -5.28
CA SER A 59 -4.85 7.91 -5.51
C SER A 59 -3.67 7.95 -4.53
N ALA A 60 -3.06 9.12 -4.36
CA ALA A 60 -1.96 9.29 -3.40
C ALA A 60 -2.40 8.95 -1.98
N TYR A 61 -3.56 9.46 -1.54
CA TYR A 61 -4.12 9.16 -0.24
C TYR A 61 -4.37 7.66 -0.05
N MET A 62 -5.05 7.02 -1.00
CA MET A 62 -5.44 5.61 -0.90
C MET A 62 -4.23 4.67 -0.94
N LEU A 63 -3.16 5.01 -1.67
CA LEU A 63 -1.89 4.27 -1.63
C LEU A 63 -1.27 4.27 -0.22
N GLY A 64 -1.46 5.35 0.53
CA GLY A 64 -1.13 5.43 1.95
C GLY A 64 -1.98 4.49 2.80
N GLU A 65 -3.30 4.53 2.61
CA GLU A 65 -4.26 3.69 3.36
C GLU A 65 -3.99 2.19 3.19
N ILE A 66 -3.67 1.76 1.95
CA ILE A 66 -3.35 0.36 1.66
C ILE A 66 -1.88 0.00 1.94
N GLN A 67 -1.09 0.96 2.46
CA GLN A 67 0.32 0.79 2.80
C GLN A 67 1.16 0.24 1.63
N SER A 68 0.91 0.75 0.41
CA SER A 68 1.60 0.28 -0.79
C SER A 68 3.09 0.66 -0.75
N LYS A 69 3.96 -0.33 -0.50
CA LYS A 69 5.42 -0.15 -0.56
C LYS A 69 5.89 0.26 -1.96
N LYS A 70 5.17 -0.14 -3.01
CA LYS A 70 5.45 0.27 -4.40
C LYS A 70 5.26 1.78 -4.61
N ALA A 71 4.40 2.41 -3.81
CA ALA A 71 4.11 3.84 -3.89
C ALA A 71 5.19 4.73 -3.26
N VAL A 72 6.14 4.20 -2.48
CA VAL A 72 7.16 5.01 -1.78
C VAL A 72 7.95 5.88 -2.77
N ASN A 73 8.44 5.32 -3.87
CA ASN A 73 9.22 6.07 -4.85
C ASN A 73 8.36 7.11 -5.61
N PRO A 74 7.18 6.77 -6.17
CA PRO A 74 6.27 7.75 -6.75
C PRO A 74 5.90 8.90 -5.81
N LEU A 75 5.50 8.59 -4.56
CA LEU A 75 5.13 9.60 -3.57
C LEU A 75 6.33 10.46 -3.16
N THR A 76 7.54 9.90 -3.10
CA THR A 76 8.78 10.67 -2.90
C THR A 76 9.01 11.68 -4.02
N SER A 77 8.77 11.27 -5.28
CA SER A 77 8.88 12.19 -6.42
C SER A 77 7.87 13.33 -6.31
N ILE A 78 6.62 13.02 -5.95
CA ILE A 78 5.57 14.04 -5.74
C ILE A 78 5.98 15.02 -4.64
N LEU A 79 6.42 14.51 -3.48
CA LEU A 79 6.83 15.34 -2.34
C LEU A 79 7.98 16.30 -2.69
N ARG A 80 8.92 15.86 -3.53
CA ARG A 80 10.12 16.65 -3.89
C ARG A 80 9.89 17.60 -5.06
N ASN A 81 9.12 17.19 -6.06
CA ASN A 81 9.13 17.82 -7.38
C ASN A 81 7.80 18.45 -7.78
N SER A 82 6.69 18.14 -7.11
CA SER A 82 5.40 18.76 -7.46
C SER A 82 5.42 20.25 -7.16
N GLN A 83 4.80 21.03 -8.04
CA GLN A 83 4.62 22.49 -7.87
C GLN A 83 3.45 22.82 -6.93
N ASP A 84 2.55 21.87 -6.68
CA ASP A 84 1.35 22.09 -5.86
C ASP A 84 1.55 21.54 -4.45
N ASP A 85 1.58 22.42 -3.46
CA ASP A 85 1.67 22.07 -2.05
C ASP A 85 0.62 21.05 -1.62
N ARG A 86 -0.62 21.13 -2.13
CA ARG A 86 -1.71 20.26 -1.66
C ARG A 86 -1.39 18.78 -1.90
N ILE A 87 -0.86 18.44 -3.07
CA ILE A 87 -0.48 17.04 -3.36
C ILE A 87 0.84 16.65 -2.65
N ARG A 88 1.76 17.60 -2.40
CA ARG A 88 2.95 17.36 -1.58
C ARG A 88 2.58 16.99 -0.14
N LEU A 89 1.63 17.70 0.45
CA LEU A 89 1.13 17.43 1.82
C LEU A 89 0.47 16.05 1.90
N VAL A 90 -0.32 15.67 0.88
CA VAL A 90 -0.94 14.33 0.80
C VAL A 90 0.14 13.26 0.63
N ALA A 91 1.15 13.49 -0.20
CA ALA A 91 2.26 12.55 -0.37
C ALA A 91 3.03 12.32 0.95
N ALA A 92 3.32 13.38 1.71
CA ALA A 92 3.93 13.26 3.04
C ALA A 92 3.06 12.45 4.01
N LEU A 93 1.74 12.68 4.02
CA LEU A 93 0.80 11.91 4.85
C LEU A 93 0.78 10.44 4.46
N SER A 94 0.71 10.15 3.16
CA SER A 94 0.69 8.77 2.65
C SER A 94 1.99 8.05 2.94
N LEU A 95 3.14 8.73 2.84
CA LEU A 95 4.44 8.17 3.23
C LEU A 95 4.45 7.79 4.72
N LEU A 96 3.91 8.64 5.60
CA LEU A 96 3.81 8.32 7.03
C LEU A 96 2.94 7.07 7.25
N LYS A 97 1.80 6.98 6.56
CA LYS A 97 0.89 5.83 6.65
C LYS A 97 1.51 4.53 6.13
N ILE A 98 2.35 4.60 5.10
CA ILE A 98 3.10 3.44 4.59
C ILE A 98 4.12 2.93 5.61
N ASP A 99 4.63 3.81 6.49
CA ASP A 99 5.45 3.47 7.66
C ASP A 99 6.60 2.48 7.39
N THR A 100 7.38 2.77 6.36
CA THR A 100 8.66 2.07 6.13
C THR A 100 9.81 2.97 6.52
N GLU A 101 10.97 2.39 6.88
CA GLU A 101 12.20 3.15 7.17
C GLU A 101 12.50 4.18 6.06
N ARG A 102 12.34 3.77 4.79
CA ARG A 102 12.51 4.66 3.64
C ARG A 102 11.49 5.80 3.62
N SER A 103 10.23 5.54 3.95
CA SER A 103 9.20 6.58 4.04
C SER A 103 9.52 7.61 5.12
N ILE A 104 9.95 7.14 6.30
CA ILE A 104 10.33 8.01 7.43
C ILE A 104 11.55 8.85 7.07
N TYR A 105 12.56 8.25 6.44
CA TYR A 105 13.72 8.98 5.92
C TYR A 105 13.32 10.08 4.93
N VAL A 106 12.38 9.80 4.02
CA VAL A 106 11.89 10.80 3.06
C VAL A 106 11.15 11.95 3.76
N ILE A 107 10.39 11.68 4.82
CA ILE A 107 9.74 12.72 5.63
C ILE A 107 10.81 13.58 6.31
N GLN A 108 11.85 12.99 6.88
CA GLN A 108 12.98 13.70 7.49
C GLN A 108 13.70 14.60 6.46
N ASP A 109 13.98 14.09 5.25
CA ASP A 109 14.49 14.90 4.15
C ASP A 109 13.56 16.07 3.80
N GLY A 110 12.24 15.85 3.86
CA GLY A 110 11.23 16.87 3.67
C GLY A 110 11.30 18.01 4.68
N VAL A 111 11.71 17.75 5.93
CA VAL A 111 11.95 18.81 6.92
C VAL A 111 13.11 19.71 6.50
N ARG A 112 14.16 19.13 5.91
CA ARG A 112 15.43 19.81 5.63
C ARG A 112 15.43 20.57 4.30
N PHE A 113 14.89 19.96 3.26
CA PHE A 113 15.18 20.35 1.88
C PHE A 113 13.95 20.81 1.09
N ASN A 114 12.75 20.68 1.63
CA ASN A 114 11.56 21.10 0.90
C ASN A 114 11.49 22.63 0.83
N ASP A 115 11.10 23.17 -0.32
CA ASP A 115 11.08 24.61 -0.59
C ASP A 115 9.93 25.33 0.12
N SER A 116 8.78 24.65 0.26
CA SER A 116 7.60 25.18 0.95
C SER A 116 7.69 24.99 2.46
N GLU A 117 7.54 26.11 3.17
CA GLU A 117 7.43 26.13 4.63
C GLU A 117 6.26 25.29 5.14
N LYS A 118 5.14 25.27 4.41
CA LYS A 118 3.97 24.46 4.77
C LYS A 118 4.30 22.97 4.74
N VAL A 119 5.03 22.53 3.72
CA VAL A 119 5.45 21.14 3.56
C VAL A 119 6.48 20.78 4.64
N ARG A 120 7.51 21.62 4.86
CA ARG A 120 8.50 21.41 5.93
C ARG A 120 7.83 21.24 7.30
N ASN A 121 6.93 22.16 7.65
CA ASN A 121 6.22 22.13 8.94
C ASN A 121 5.33 20.88 9.10
N LEU A 122 4.70 20.41 8.01
CA LEU A 122 3.92 19.18 8.07
C LEU A 122 4.82 17.93 8.23
N CYS A 123 5.91 17.86 7.46
CA CYS A 123 6.90 16.80 7.60
C CYS A 123 7.48 16.76 9.02
N GLU A 124 7.77 17.91 9.62
CA GLU A 124 8.24 18.04 11.00
C GLU A 124 7.21 17.43 11.98
N ARG A 125 5.93 17.79 11.83
CA ARG A 125 4.86 17.23 12.67
C ARG A 125 4.71 15.72 12.52
N PHE A 126 4.81 15.20 11.29
CA PHE A 126 4.73 13.76 11.04
C PHE A 126 5.92 13.00 11.60
N TYR A 127 7.14 13.54 11.46
CA TYR A 127 8.32 12.95 12.06
C TYR A 127 8.25 12.96 13.59
N ASN A 128 7.78 14.07 14.19
CA ASN A 128 7.52 14.14 15.62
C ASN A 128 6.49 13.09 16.09
N ALA A 129 5.39 12.92 15.36
CA ALA A 129 4.38 11.92 15.68
C ALA A 129 4.96 10.49 15.63
N TYR A 130 5.79 10.20 14.63
CA TYR A 130 6.54 8.94 14.54
C TYR A 130 7.46 8.73 15.75
N LEU A 131 8.23 9.76 16.14
CA LEU A 131 9.15 9.66 17.28
C LEU A 131 8.42 9.38 18.60
N VAL A 132 7.34 10.12 18.87
CA VAL A 132 6.52 9.92 20.07
C VAL A 132 5.91 8.51 20.11
N SER A 133 5.38 8.05 18.96
CA SER A 133 4.76 6.72 18.84
C SER A 133 5.77 5.58 19.05
N ASN A 134 6.98 5.70 18.52
CA ASN A 134 7.91 4.57 18.44
C ASN A 134 8.99 4.59 19.53
N PHE A 135 9.26 5.74 20.15
CA PHE A 135 10.32 5.90 21.14
C PHE A 135 9.82 6.51 22.47
N GLY A 136 8.52 6.76 22.62
CA GLY A 136 7.90 7.10 23.90
C GLY A 136 8.33 8.44 24.51
N GLY A 137 8.87 9.36 23.71
CA GLY A 137 9.35 10.66 24.16
C GLY A 137 8.28 11.77 24.18
N GLU A 138 8.57 12.85 24.92
CA GLU A 138 7.90 14.14 24.72
C GLU A 138 8.12 14.64 23.28
N THR A 139 7.23 15.49 22.77
CA THR A 139 7.47 16.15 21.47
C THR A 139 8.82 16.85 21.52
N PRO A 140 9.82 16.43 20.73
CA PRO A 140 11.15 17.01 20.77
C PRO A 140 11.02 18.51 20.50
N ASP A 141 11.69 19.34 21.30
CA ASP A 141 11.88 20.72 20.88
C ASP A 141 12.65 20.75 19.54
N LYS A 142 12.60 21.88 18.84
CA LYS A 142 13.26 22.01 17.54
C LYS A 142 14.76 21.66 17.60
N GLN A 143 15.46 22.01 18.67
CA GLN A 143 16.89 21.72 18.81
C GLN A 143 17.15 20.21 18.98
N MET A 144 16.34 19.52 19.80
CA MET A 144 16.41 18.08 19.97
C MET A 144 16.07 17.34 18.68
N LEU A 145 15.04 17.80 17.96
CA LEU A 145 14.68 17.27 16.63
C LEU A 145 15.85 17.38 15.65
N PHE A 146 16.42 18.58 15.53
CA PHE A 146 17.57 18.82 14.68
C PHE A 146 18.75 17.95 15.11
N SER A 147 19.01 17.79 16.40
CA SER A 147 20.09 16.92 16.89
C SER A 147 19.93 15.47 16.43
N HIS A 148 18.72 14.89 16.52
CA HIS A 148 18.44 13.53 16.04
C HIS A 148 18.55 13.42 14.52
N MET A 149 18.10 14.45 13.80
CA MET A 149 18.22 14.48 12.34
C MET A 149 19.67 14.64 11.84
N PHE A 150 20.58 15.12 12.70
CA PHE A 150 21.96 15.45 12.35
C PHE A 150 23.04 14.65 13.12
N SER A 151 22.66 13.74 14.02
CA SER A 151 23.60 12.94 14.82
C SER A 151 24.21 11.77 14.06
N ASP A 152 23.49 11.18 13.10
CA ASP A 152 23.88 9.95 12.40
C ASP A 152 24.76 10.21 11.15
N GLN A 153 25.37 11.39 11.05
CA GLN A 153 26.21 11.82 9.92
C GLN A 153 27.72 11.67 10.19
N LYS A 154 28.13 10.68 10.99
CA LYS A 154 29.54 10.29 11.17
C LYS A 154 29.81 8.86 10.72
#